data_AF-A0A0H2RYD3-F1
#
_entry.id   AF-A0A0H2RYD3-F1
#
_cell.length_a   1.000
_cell.length_b   1.000
_cell.length_c   1.000
_cell.angle_alpha   90.00
_cell.angle_beta   90.00
_cell.angle_gamma   90.00
#
_symmetry.space_group_name_H-M   'P 1'
#
loop_
_entity.id
_entity.type
_entity.pdbx_description
1 polymer ?
#
loop_
_entity_poly.entity_id
_entity_poly.type
_entity_poly.pdbx_seq_one_letter_code
_entity_poly.pdbx_strand_id
1 'polypeptide(L)'
;VHMYDHCKFETDWSNLRHHACTEIRANSLGGDCKWTREVRRLFFNFSKQHQECVRRRAILSVQANPACPDRDAAERAVNEVWESCFNDTRPFDEVNSILFDGLSVVHLSQIY
;
A
#
# COMPACT_ATOMS: atom_id res chain seq x y z
N VAL A 1 10.73 -3.73 -2.63
CA VAL A 1 10.27 -2.40 -2.15
C VAL A 1 11.01 -2.02 -0.87
N HIS A 2 10.90 -2.77 0.23
CA HIS A 2 11.61 -2.44 1.48
C HIS A 2 13.12 -2.16 1.33
N MET A 3 13.85 -2.97 0.57
CA MET A 3 15.27 -2.72 0.30
C MET A 3 15.49 -1.38 -0.43
N TYR A 4 14.67 -1.09 -1.45
CA TYR A 4 14.73 0.18 -2.18
C TYR A 4 14.41 1.36 -1.24
N ASP A 5 13.41 1.21 -0.37
CA ASP A 5 13.01 2.27 0.54
C ASP A 5 14.08 2.56 1.58
N HIS A 6 14.70 1.51 2.12
CA HIS A 6 15.82 1.63 3.05
C HIS A 6 17.01 2.35 2.41
N CYS A 7 17.32 2.05 1.14
CA CYS A 7 18.42 2.71 0.42
C CYS A 7 18.10 4.13 -0.06
N LYS A 8 16.85 4.44 -0.41
CA LYS A 8 16.48 5.71 -1.06
C LYS A 8 16.01 6.78 -0.07
N PHE A 9 15.30 6.36 0.98
CA PHE A 9 14.64 7.28 1.92
C PHE A 9 15.23 7.22 3.33
N GLU A 10 16.31 6.46 3.54
CA GLU A 10 16.96 6.30 4.86
C GLU A 10 15.94 6.01 5.96
N THR A 11 15.15 4.95 5.75
CA THR A 11 14.00 4.62 6.60
C THR A 11 14.41 4.31 8.04
N ASP A 12 14.00 5.18 8.96
CA ASP A 12 14.05 4.92 10.40
C ASP A 12 12.94 3.95 10.83
N TRP A 13 13.32 2.73 11.19
CA TRP A 13 12.41 1.67 11.61
C TRP A 13 11.79 1.90 12.99
N SER A 14 12.33 2.82 13.79
CA SER A 14 11.72 3.24 15.06
C SER A 14 10.57 4.23 14.85
N ASN A 15 10.55 4.93 13.71
CA ASN A 15 9.50 5.86 13.35
C ASN A 15 8.34 5.13 12.65
N LEU A 16 7.18 5.12 13.31
CA LEU A 16 5.97 4.46 12.80
C LEU A 16 5.51 4.98 11.44
N ARG A 17 5.73 6.26 11.12
CA ARG A 17 5.34 6.85 9.81
C ARG A 17 6.20 6.31 8.67
N HIS A 18 7.50 6.22 8.90
CA HIS A 18 8.45 5.69 7.91
C HIS A 18 8.21 4.21 7.68
N HIS A 19 8.00 3.45 8.77
CA HIS A 19 7.62 2.06 8.69
C HIS A 19 6.28 1.88 7.96
N ALA A 20 5.24 2.62 8.32
CA ALA A 20 3.94 2.55 7.66
C ALA A 20 4.03 2.85 6.15
N CYS A 21 4.82 3.84 5.75
CA CYS A 21 5.00 4.20 4.35
C CYS A 21 5.63 3.08 3.53
N THR A 22 6.68 2.42 4.05
CA THR A 22 7.32 1.29 3.34
C THR A 22 6.38 0.10 3.24
N GLU A 23 5.57 -0.16 4.27
CA GLU A 23 4.58 -1.23 4.26
C GLU A 23 3.44 -0.98 3.28
N ILE A 24 2.94 0.26 3.18
CA ILE A 24 1.93 0.64 2.18
C ILE A 24 2.47 0.40 0.77
N ARG A 25 3.69 0.90 0.47
CA ARG A 25 4.30 0.74 -0.85
C ARG A 25 4.62 -0.71 -1.16
N ALA A 26 5.09 -1.47 -0.18
CA ALA A 26 5.38 -2.89 -0.38
C ALA A 26 4.12 -3.71 -0.67
N ASN A 27 3.02 -3.49 0.05
CA ASN A 27 1.77 -4.21 -0.19
C ASN A 27 1.05 -3.74 -1.46
N SER A 28 1.18 -2.46 -1.83
CA SER A 28 0.63 -1.88 -3.06
C SER A 28 1.38 -2.41 -4.30
N LEU A 29 2.71 -2.22 -4.34
CA LEU A 29 3.54 -2.51 -5.51
C LEU A 29 4.01 -3.98 -5.58
N GLY A 30 4.08 -4.68 -4.46
CA GLY A 30 4.57 -6.07 -4.38
C GLY A 30 3.58 -7.12 -4.92
N GLY A 31 2.35 -6.72 -5.25
CA GLY A 31 1.33 -7.61 -5.81
C GLY A 31 0.75 -8.61 -4.80
N ASP A 32 1.01 -8.47 -3.51
CA ASP A 32 0.41 -9.28 -2.46
C ASP A 32 -1.08 -8.99 -2.27
N CYS A 33 -1.50 -7.78 -2.63
CA CYS A 33 -2.88 -7.32 -2.65
C CYS A 33 -3.51 -7.36 -4.05
N LYS A 34 -3.09 -8.31 -4.90
CA LYS A 34 -3.79 -8.61 -6.17
C LYS A 34 -5.12 -9.27 -5.89
N TRP A 35 -6.15 -8.89 -6.66
CA TRP A 35 -7.51 -9.41 -6.47
C TRP A 35 -7.58 -10.93 -6.45
N THR A 36 -6.91 -11.60 -7.39
CA THR A 36 -6.86 -13.07 -7.48
C THR A 36 -6.23 -13.74 -6.26
N ARG A 37 -5.28 -13.07 -5.59
CA ARG A 37 -4.66 -13.58 -4.35
C ARG A 37 -5.58 -13.40 -3.15
N GLU A 38 -6.29 -12.29 -3.07
CA GLU A 38 -7.25 -12.03 -2.00
C GLU A 38 -8.50 -12.94 -2.12
N VAL A 39 -8.96 -13.25 -3.33
CA VAL A 39 -10.00 -14.26 -3.56
C VAL A 39 -9.57 -15.64 -3.07
N ARG A 40 -8.31 -16.04 -3.31
CA ARG A 40 -7.76 -17.29 -2.74
C ARG A 40 -7.67 -17.27 -1.21
N ARG A 41 -7.68 -16.09 -0.60
CA ARG A 41 -7.74 -15.88 0.86
C ARG A 41 -9.16 -15.63 1.36
N LEU A 42 -10.18 -15.91 0.54
CA LEU A 42 -11.60 -15.77 0.85
C LEU A 42 -12.09 -14.31 1.05
N PHE A 43 -11.37 -13.33 0.51
CA PHE A 43 -11.81 -11.93 0.49
C PHE A 43 -12.45 -11.59 -0.88
N PHE A 44 -13.78 -11.56 -0.91
CA PHE A 44 -14.58 -11.45 -2.14
C PHE A 44 -15.09 -10.03 -2.46
N ASN A 45 -14.43 -8.99 -1.94
CA ASN A 45 -14.87 -7.62 -2.23
C ASN A 45 -14.63 -7.27 -3.71
N PHE A 46 -15.64 -6.65 -4.32
CA PHE A 46 -15.61 -6.23 -5.74
C PHE A 46 -15.12 -4.80 -5.93
N SER A 47 -15.33 -3.92 -4.95
CA SER A 47 -14.90 -2.52 -5.01
C SER A 47 -13.80 -2.25 -3.98
N LYS A 48 -12.79 -1.45 -4.37
CA LYS A 48 -11.67 -0.99 -3.52
C LYS A 48 -10.93 -2.09 -2.75
N GLN A 49 -11.02 -3.34 -3.20
CA GLN A 49 -10.41 -4.48 -2.51
C GLN A 49 -8.89 -4.36 -2.38
N HIS A 50 -8.23 -3.75 -3.37
CA HIS A 50 -6.81 -3.47 -3.30
C HIS A 50 -6.45 -2.52 -2.16
N GLN A 51 -7.13 -1.36 -2.08
CA GLN A 51 -6.91 -0.37 -1.03
C GLN A 51 -7.17 -0.98 0.35
N GLU A 52 -8.23 -1.77 0.48
CA GLU A 52 -8.58 -2.46 1.72
C GLU A 52 -7.50 -3.47 2.14
N CYS A 53 -7.02 -4.29 1.19
CA CYS A 53 -5.94 -5.22 1.45
C CYS A 53 -4.66 -4.50 1.88
N VAL A 54 -4.28 -3.42 1.18
CA VAL A 54 -3.07 -2.65 1.48
C VAL A 54 -3.16 -2.02 2.86
N ARG A 55 -4.29 -1.36 3.20
CA ARG A 55 -4.51 -0.82 4.55
C ARG A 55 -4.40 -1.91 5.61
N ARG A 56 -5.15 -2.99 5.46
CA ARG A 56 -5.17 -4.10 6.42
C ARG A 56 -3.78 -4.67 6.67
N ARG A 57 -3.02 -4.97 5.60
CA ARG A 57 -1.69 -5.56 5.72
C ARG A 57 -0.67 -4.57 6.28
N ALA A 58 -0.74 -3.31 5.89
CA ALA A 58 0.14 -2.28 6.45
C ALA A 58 -0.09 -2.09 7.95
N ILE A 59 -1.35 -2.02 8.41
CA ILE A 59 -1.68 -1.91 9.84
C ILE A 59 -1.13 -3.11 10.62
N LEU A 60 -1.34 -4.33 10.11
CA LEU A 60 -0.83 -5.55 10.76
C LEU A 60 0.70 -5.57 10.88
N SER A 61 1.39 -5.10 9.84
CA SER A 61 2.86 -5.05 9.83
C SER A 61 3.41 -3.99 10.80
N VAL A 62 2.80 -2.79 10.81
CA VAL A 62 3.17 -1.72 11.74
C VAL A 62 2.87 -2.12 13.19
N GLN A 63 1.74 -2.77 13.44
CA GLN A 63 1.36 -3.27 14.77
C GLN A 63 2.37 -4.30 15.31
N ALA A 64 2.99 -5.09 14.44
CA ALA A 64 4.02 -6.06 14.83
C ALA A 64 5.38 -5.43 15.17
N ASN A 65 5.54 -4.12 14.95
CA ASN A 65 6.78 -3.42 15.29
C ASN A 65 6.88 -3.20 16.82
N PRO A 66 8.03 -3.51 17.46
CA PRO A 66 8.23 -3.27 18.90
C PRO A 66 8.13 -1.79 19.32
N ALA A 67 8.31 -0.84 18.40
CA ALA A 67 8.12 0.58 18.65
C ALA A 67 6.64 1.02 18.65
N CYS A 68 5.73 0.14 18.24
CA CYS A 68 4.30 0.46 18.17
C CYS A 68 3.64 0.27 19.56
N PRO A 69 3.04 1.32 20.14
CA PRO A 69 2.46 1.23 21.48
C PRO A 69 1.12 0.49 21.49
N ASP A 70 0.27 0.73 20.48
CA ASP A 70 -1.07 0.18 20.37
C ASP A 70 -1.49 0.06 18.89
N ARG A 71 -2.52 -0.74 18.65
CA ARG A 71 -3.10 -0.89 17.30
C ARG A 71 -3.62 0.44 16.76
N ASP A 72 -4.19 1.28 17.62
CA ASP A 72 -4.75 2.57 17.20
C ASP A 72 -3.66 3.53 16.71
N ALA A 73 -2.45 3.52 17.29
CA ALA A 73 -1.30 4.25 16.75
C ALA A 73 -0.85 3.71 15.40
N ALA A 74 -0.90 2.40 15.18
CA ALA A 74 -0.61 1.83 13.86
C ALA A 74 -1.63 2.33 12.82
N GLU A 75 -2.93 2.30 13.15
CA GLU A 75 -3.98 2.80 12.25
C GLU A 75 -3.84 4.30 11.97
N ARG A 76 -3.55 5.12 12.98
CA ARG A 76 -3.28 6.55 12.81
C ARG A 76 -2.06 6.79 11.91
N ALA A 77 -0.94 6.12 12.17
CA ALA A 77 0.28 6.28 11.39
C ALA A 77 0.08 5.90 9.91
N VAL A 78 -0.65 4.81 9.64
CA VAL A 78 -0.99 4.39 8.27
C VAL A 78 -1.89 5.42 7.58
N ASN A 79 -2.90 5.94 8.27
CA ASN A 79 -3.82 6.93 7.71
C ASN A 79 -3.14 8.27 7.43
N GLU A 80 -2.21 8.71 8.28
CA GLU A 80 -1.46 9.96 8.12
C GLU A 80 -0.61 9.98 6.84
N VAL A 81 0.02 8.85 6.50
CA VAL A 81 0.93 8.77 5.35
C VAL A 81 0.26 8.22 4.08
N TRP A 82 -1.01 7.83 4.16
CA TRP A 82 -1.73 7.09 3.13
C TRP A 82 -1.64 7.76 1.75
N GLU A 83 -2.11 9.01 1.63
CA GLU A 83 -2.19 9.71 0.34
C GLU A 83 -0.81 9.92 -0.29
N SER A 84 0.22 10.15 0.52
CA SER A 84 1.58 10.34 0.01
C SER A 84 2.22 9.03 -0.44
N CYS A 85 2.05 7.96 0.33
CA CYS A 85 2.79 6.71 0.11
C CYS A 85 2.06 5.76 -0.83
N PHE A 86 0.72 5.78 -0.86
CA PHE A 86 -0.07 4.93 -1.75
C PHE A 86 0.06 5.36 -3.21
N ASN A 87 0.17 6.67 -3.46
CA ASN A 87 0.35 7.24 -4.80
C ASN A 87 1.81 7.22 -5.29
N ASP A 88 2.78 6.87 -4.43
CA ASP A 88 4.19 6.77 -4.81
C ASP A 88 4.52 5.40 -5.42
N THR A 89 4.70 5.41 -6.73
CA THR A 89 4.93 4.22 -7.55
C THR A 89 6.40 3.83 -7.72
N ARG A 90 7.34 4.64 -7.25
CA ARG A 90 8.79 4.38 -7.42
C ARG A 90 9.18 3.06 -6.76
N PRO A 91 10.11 2.25 -7.32
CA PRO A 91 10.98 2.49 -8.49
C PRO A 91 10.35 2.15 -9.84
N PHE A 92 9.05 1.86 -9.88
CA PHE A 92 8.37 1.50 -11.12
C PHE A 92 7.81 2.78 -11.76
N ASP A 93 8.32 3.12 -12.95
CA ASP A 93 7.85 4.29 -13.71
C ASP A 93 6.42 4.08 -14.24
N GLU A 94 6.07 2.82 -14.54
CA GLU A 94 4.73 2.38 -14.86
C GLU A 94 4.32 1.28 -13.88
N VAL A 95 3.45 1.60 -12.93
CA VAL A 95 2.70 0.55 -12.25
C VAL A 95 1.62 0.18 -13.24
N ASN A 96 1.92 -0.85 -14.06
CA ASN A 96 1.00 -1.39 -15.05
C ASN A 96 -0.38 -1.59 -14.39
N SER A 97 -1.26 -0.63 -14.64
CA SER A 97 -2.70 -0.65 -14.41
C SER A 97 -3.37 -1.76 -15.23
N ILE A 98 -2.60 -2.49 -16.04
CA ILE A 98 -3.01 -3.59 -16.93
C ILE A 98 -3.57 -4.81 -16.17
N LEU A 99 -3.52 -4.86 -14.83
CA LEU A 99 -4.17 -5.92 -14.04
C LEU A 99 -5.14 -5.42 -12.96
N PHE A 100 -5.38 -4.12 -12.90
CA PHE A 100 -6.49 -3.56 -12.12
C PHE A 100 -7.60 -3.17 -13.10
N ASP A 101 -8.71 -3.87 -12.96
CA ASP A 101 -10.00 -3.55 -13.54
C ASP A 101 -10.16 -3.89 -15.03
N GLY A 102 -10.65 -5.11 -15.26
CA GLY A 102 -11.41 -5.44 -16.46
C GLY A 102 -12.72 -4.65 -16.60
N LEU A 103 -12.81 -3.39 -16.14
CA LEU A 103 -13.91 -2.47 -16.38
C LEU A 103 -13.55 -1.06 -15.86
N SER A 104 -12.84 -0.25 -16.66
CA SER A 104 -12.90 1.23 -16.55
C SER A 104 -12.32 1.88 -17.82
N VAL A 105 -13.18 1.96 -18.84
CA VAL A 105 -13.11 2.99 -19.86
C VAL A 105 -13.45 4.33 -19.20
N VAL A 106 -12.50 5.01 -18.55
CA VAL A 106 -12.55 6.47 -18.35
C VAL A 106 -11.13 7.02 -18.10
N HIS A 107 -10.36 7.25 -19.16
CA HIS A 107 -9.49 8.44 -19.21
C HIS A 107 -9.09 8.79 -20.65
N LEU A 108 -10.10 9.08 -21.46
CA LEU A 108 -9.97 9.89 -22.67
C LEU A 108 -10.90 11.10 -22.52
N SER A 109 -10.55 12.04 -21.64
CA SER A 109 -11.09 13.41 -21.66
C SER A 109 -10.47 14.25 -20.54
N GLN A 110 -9.22 14.69 -20.72
CA GLN A 110 -8.70 15.93 -20.13
C GLN A 110 -7.38 16.38 -20.78
N ILE A 111 -7.40 16.43 -22.12
CA ILE A 111 -6.53 17.34 -22.88
C ILE A 111 -7.45 18.12 -23.81
N TYR A 112 -8.10 19.12 -23.23
CA TYR A 112 -8.38 20.42 -23.84
C TYR A 112 -7.92 21.45 -22.81
#